data_AF-A0A6A5H8N7-F1
#
_entry.id   AF-A0A6A5H8N7-F1
#
_cell.length_a   1.000
_cell.length_b   1.000
_cell.length_c   1.000
_cell.angle_alpha   90.00
_cell.angle_beta   90.00
_cell.angle_gamma   90.00
#
_symmetry.space_group_name_H-M   'P 1'
#
loop_
_entity.id
_entity.type
_entity.pdbx_description
1 polymer ?
#
loop_
_entity_poly.entity_id
_entity_poly.type
_entity_poly.pdbx_seq_one_letter_code
_entity_poly.pdbx_strand_id
1 'polypeptide(L)'
;MAKRALLVISHDKVQIDDLTLPSSDESSSDQVDVKNNLPSQKPESKNIVRVLSKTCDEPKGKFQGAIATVRLLLELPPALILLDSEKFGECAVKLMKTHNPFKSDRSIVSIAIEGDDNVSNVSTQFKPIGNIKPVDVARCIEDADHEIDLGLRQKTVIFTYLNPPSSN
;
A
#
# COMPACT_ATOMS: atom_id res chain seq x y z
N MET A 1 -5.45 39.32 21.99
CA MET A 1 -5.72 39.63 20.57
C MET A 1 -4.84 38.74 19.70
N ALA A 2 -5.42 37.75 19.03
CA ALA A 2 -4.68 36.84 18.14
C ALA A 2 -4.66 37.40 16.71
N LYS A 3 -3.46 37.59 16.13
CA LYS A 3 -3.29 37.96 14.72
C LYS A 3 -3.43 36.71 13.85
N ARG A 4 -4.51 36.62 13.06
CA ARG A 4 -4.65 35.64 11.97
C ARG A 4 -3.88 36.16 10.75
N ALA A 5 -2.92 35.38 10.26
CA ALA A 5 -2.29 35.63 8.96
C ALA A 5 -3.11 34.93 7.87
N LEU A 6 -3.65 35.71 6.93
CA LEU A 6 -4.28 35.23 5.70
C LEU A 6 -3.17 34.98 4.68
N LEU A 7 -2.99 33.72 4.26
CA LEU A 7 -2.14 33.38 3.12
C LEU A 7 -2.95 33.61 1.84
N VAL A 8 -2.60 34.64 1.07
CA VAL A 8 -3.17 34.90 -0.26
C VAL A 8 -2.26 34.21 -1.27
N ILE A 9 -2.77 33.19 -1.95
CA ILE A 9 -2.06 32.53 -3.06
C ILE A 9 -2.45 33.27 -4.34
N SER A 10 -1.49 34.00 -4.91
CA SER A 10 -1.60 34.67 -6.20
C SER A 10 -1.34 33.66 -7.32
N HIS A 11 -2.32 33.43 -8.19
CA HIS A 11 -2.11 32.73 -9.45
C HIS A 11 -1.74 33.75 -10.52
N ASP A 12 -0.51 33.72 -11.02
CA ASP A 12 -0.18 34.41 -12.27
C ASP A 12 0.70 33.55 -13.18
N LYS A 13 0.13 33.33 -14.37
CA LYS A 13 0.68 33.03 -15.69
C LYS A 13 1.56 31.79 -15.93
N VAL A 14 0.88 30.85 -16.59
CA VAL A 14 1.39 29.92 -17.60
C VAL A 14 2.13 30.68 -18.71
N GLN A 15 3.34 30.23 -19.05
CA GLN A 15 4.01 30.59 -20.29
C GLN A 15 4.33 29.29 -21.04
N ILE A 16 3.65 29.12 -22.18
CA ILE A 16 3.88 28.06 -23.16
C ILE A 16 4.57 28.77 -24.32
N ASP A 17 5.83 28.47 -24.58
CA ASP A 17 6.49 28.91 -25.80
C ASP A 17 6.55 27.74 -26.79
N ASP A 18 5.98 27.97 -27.97
CA ASP A 18 5.93 27.04 -29.09
C ASP A 18 6.72 27.60 -30.29
N LEU A 19 7.50 26.70 -30.89
CA LEU A 19 8.02 26.61 -32.26
C LEU A 19 8.77 27.79 -32.94
N THR A 20 10.05 27.56 -33.32
CA THR A 20 10.53 27.69 -34.73
C THR A 20 11.87 26.95 -34.99
N LEU A 21 11.93 26.14 -36.06
CA LEU A 21 13.12 25.59 -36.76
C LEU A 21 13.35 26.40 -38.07
N PRO A 22 14.41 26.21 -38.91
CA PRO A 22 15.78 25.69 -38.71
C PRO A 22 16.89 26.62 -39.32
N SER A 23 18.17 26.35 -39.09
CA SER A 23 19.26 26.75 -40.01
C SER A 23 20.49 25.83 -39.88
N SER A 24 21.00 25.39 -41.02
CA SER A 24 22.10 24.43 -41.21
C SER A 24 23.49 25.07 -41.20
N ASP A 25 24.51 24.19 -41.09
CA ASP A 25 25.93 24.32 -41.52
C ASP A 25 26.87 25.08 -40.54
N GLU A 26 28.05 24.61 -40.10
CA GLU A 26 28.90 23.44 -40.38
C GLU A 26 29.80 23.09 -39.15
N SER A 27 30.35 21.86 -39.18
CA SER A 27 31.73 21.49 -38.78
C SER A 27 32.06 20.94 -37.37
N SER A 28 32.24 19.62 -37.37
CA SER A 28 33.40 18.83 -36.86
C SER A 28 33.58 18.48 -35.36
N SER A 29 33.80 17.16 -35.17
CA SER A 29 34.57 16.44 -34.14
C SER A 29 34.10 16.48 -32.68
N ASP A 30 33.46 15.41 -32.20
CA ASP A 30 34.16 14.24 -31.62
C ASP A 30 33.14 13.26 -31.02
N GLN A 31 33.31 11.98 -31.36
CA GLN A 31 32.52 10.89 -30.80
C GLN A 31 32.93 10.66 -29.35
N VAL A 32 31.95 10.72 -28.43
CA VAL A 32 32.04 10.05 -27.13
C VAL A 32 30.80 9.20 -26.92
N ASP A 33 30.94 7.91 -27.25
CA ASP A 33 30.04 6.82 -26.92
C ASP A 33 29.90 6.71 -25.40
N VAL A 34 28.95 7.43 -24.81
CA VAL A 34 28.50 7.16 -23.45
C VAL A 34 27.30 6.23 -23.54
N LYS A 35 27.58 4.92 -23.52
CA LYS A 35 26.62 3.87 -23.20
C LYS A 35 26.03 4.15 -21.81
N ASN A 36 24.96 4.94 -21.79
CA ASN A 36 24.06 5.02 -20.64
C ASN A 36 23.31 3.69 -20.54
N ASN A 37 23.92 2.73 -19.86
CA ASN A 37 23.23 1.57 -19.31
C ASN A 37 22.28 2.09 -18.21
N LEU A 38 21.11 2.57 -18.61
CA LEU A 38 20.01 2.77 -17.68
C LEU A 38 19.34 1.41 -17.51
N PRO A 39 19.36 0.78 -16.32
CA PRO A 39 18.54 -0.40 -16.12
C PRO A 39 17.09 0.00 -16.37
N SER A 40 16.47 -0.65 -17.37
CA SER A 40 15.03 -0.61 -17.58
C SER A 40 14.36 -1.15 -16.33
N GLN A 41 14.12 -0.27 -15.35
CA GLN A 41 13.20 -0.55 -14.28
C GLN A 41 11.82 -0.58 -14.92
N LYS A 42 11.38 -1.81 -15.19
CA LYS A 42 9.97 -2.17 -15.34
C LYS A 42 9.18 -1.33 -14.31
N PRO A 43 8.10 -0.63 -14.69
CA PRO A 43 7.27 0.04 -13.70
C PRO A 43 6.60 -1.05 -12.86
N GLU A 44 7.28 -1.48 -11.81
CA GLU A 44 6.65 -2.17 -10.70
C GLU A 44 5.57 -1.22 -10.21
N SER A 45 4.32 -1.67 -10.28
CA SER A 45 3.17 -0.98 -9.71
C SER A 45 3.49 -0.58 -8.26
N LYS A 46 4.00 0.65 -8.08
CA LYS A 46 4.49 1.15 -6.80
C LYS A 46 3.35 0.98 -5.81
N ASN A 47 3.52 0.11 -4.82
CA ASN A 47 2.57 0.03 -3.72
C ASN A 47 2.46 1.45 -3.17
N ILE A 48 1.25 2.00 -3.22
CA ILE A 48 0.99 3.39 -2.87
C ILE A 48 1.31 3.60 -1.38
N VAL A 49 1.17 2.54 -0.57
CA VAL A 49 1.53 2.49 0.85
C VAL A 49 2.98 2.05 1.07
N ARG A 50 3.65 2.69 2.04
CA ARG A 50 5.00 2.30 2.49
C ARG A 50 4.89 1.42 3.73
N VAL A 51 5.55 0.26 3.74
CA VAL A 51 5.63 -0.59 4.94
C VAL A 51 6.76 -0.06 5.82
N LEU A 52 6.45 0.46 7.01
CA LEU A 52 7.41 0.99 7.98
C LEU A 52 8.05 -0.12 8.81
N SER A 53 7.26 -1.11 9.21
CA SER A 53 7.75 -2.27 9.95
C SER A 53 6.91 -3.51 9.64
N LYS A 54 7.54 -4.66 9.81
CA LYS A 54 6.91 -5.97 9.67
C LYS A 54 7.32 -6.84 10.84
N THR A 55 6.34 -7.42 11.52
CA THR A 55 6.57 -8.48 12.49
C THR A 55 5.85 -9.76 12.04
N CYS A 56 6.43 -10.90 12.41
CA CYS A 56 5.85 -12.21 12.14
C CYS A 56 5.84 -12.99 13.44
N ASP A 57 4.68 -13.53 13.77
CA ASP A 57 4.48 -14.40 14.91
C ASP A 57 3.99 -15.76 14.42
N GLU A 58 4.58 -16.82 14.97
CA GLU A 58 4.20 -18.19 14.67
C GLU A 58 3.99 -18.93 15.99
N PRO A 59 2.80 -19.52 16.21
CA PRO A 59 2.55 -20.28 17.42
C PRO A 59 3.43 -21.52 17.47
N LYS A 60 3.99 -21.78 18.65
CA LYS A 60 4.79 -22.99 18.93
C LYS A 60 3.90 -24.22 19.14
N GLY A 61 4.50 -25.40 19.07
CA GLY A 61 3.83 -26.67 19.39
C GLY A 61 2.94 -27.15 18.25
N LYS A 62 1.73 -27.64 18.56
CA LYS A 62 0.87 -28.35 17.60
C LYS A 62 0.37 -27.52 16.39
N PHE A 63 0.51 -26.20 16.45
CA PHE A 63 0.11 -25.29 15.37
C PHE A 63 1.30 -24.71 14.60
N GLN A 64 2.53 -25.09 14.96
CA GLN A 64 3.73 -24.69 14.27
C GLN A 64 3.69 -25.18 12.81
N GLY A 65 4.01 -24.30 11.88
CA GLY A 65 3.93 -24.51 10.44
C GLY A 65 2.52 -24.44 9.83
N ALA A 66 1.48 -24.38 10.67
CA ALA A 66 0.08 -24.35 10.22
C ALA A 66 -0.56 -22.96 10.33
N ILE A 67 -0.11 -22.13 11.26
CA ILE A 67 -0.65 -20.78 11.49
C ILE A 67 0.51 -19.79 11.50
N ALA A 68 0.31 -18.61 10.92
CA ALA A 68 1.27 -17.52 11.03
C ALA A 68 0.55 -16.18 11.00
N THR A 69 0.99 -15.25 11.83
CA THR A 69 0.46 -13.89 11.89
C THR A 69 1.52 -12.93 11.37
N VAL A 70 1.17 -12.09 10.40
CA VAL A 70 2.02 -11.01 9.89
C VAL A 70 1.37 -9.69 10.23
N ARG A 71 2.07 -8.85 10.99
CA ARG A 71 1.63 -7.49 11.31
C ARG A 71 2.51 -6.49 10.58
N LEU A 72 1.87 -5.56 9.88
CA LEU A 72 2.52 -4.50 9.12
C LEU A 72 2.11 -3.14 9.68
N LEU A 73 3.07 -2.32 10.04
CA LEU A 73 2.85 -0.90 10.23
C LEU A 73 3.01 -0.20 8.88
N LEU A 74 1.96 0.45 8.41
CA LEU A 74 1.91 1.13 7.13
C LEU A 74 1.99 2.63 7.32
N GLU A 75 2.66 3.31 6.42
CA GLU A 75 2.53 4.75 6.21
C GLU A 75 1.64 4.99 4.98
N LEU A 76 0.50 5.64 5.22
CA LEU A 76 -0.44 6.04 4.19
C LEU A 76 0.00 7.38 3.60
N PRO A 77 0.22 7.50 2.28
CA PRO A 77 0.50 8.78 1.68
C PRO A 77 -0.72 9.70 1.80
N PRO A 78 -0.51 11.03 1.79
CA PRO A 78 -1.62 12.00 1.84
C PRO A 78 -2.69 11.80 0.76
N ALA A 79 -2.31 11.24 -0.39
CA ALA A 79 -3.26 10.89 -1.43
C ALA A 79 -4.21 9.75 -1.05
N LEU A 80 -3.78 8.79 -0.22
CA LEU A 80 -4.62 7.68 0.30
C LEU A 80 -5.46 8.07 1.51
N ILE A 81 -5.01 9.06 2.29
CA ILE A 81 -5.75 9.67 3.41
C ILE A 81 -7.07 10.30 2.91
N LEU A 82 -7.12 10.70 1.65
CA LEU A 82 -8.31 11.23 0.97
C LEU A 82 -9.11 10.15 0.22
N LEU A 83 -8.64 8.91 0.18
CA LEU A 83 -9.29 7.84 -0.57
C LEU A 83 -10.26 7.06 0.33
N ASP A 84 -11.27 6.50 -0.31
CA ASP A 84 -12.28 5.66 0.32
C ASP A 84 -11.69 4.35 0.90
N SER A 85 -12.48 3.73 1.77
CA SER A 85 -12.26 2.42 2.38
C SER A 85 -11.95 1.32 1.34
N GLU A 86 -12.48 1.42 0.13
CA GLU A 86 -12.28 0.45 -0.95
C GLU A 86 -10.86 0.48 -1.50
N LYS A 87 -10.27 1.66 -1.72
CA LYS A 87 -8.86 1.80 -2.13
C LYS A 87 -7.89 1.35 -1.05
N PHE A 88 -8.21 1.59 0.21
CA PHE A 88 -7.47 0.97 1.30
C PHE A 88 -7.56 -0.56 1.23
N GLY A 89 -8.75 -1.10 0.98
CA GLY A 89 -8.99 -2.53 0.76
C GLY A 89 -8.16 -3.13 -0.38
N GLU A 90 -8.03 -2.44 -1.51
CA GLU A 90 -7.16 -2.85 -2.63
C GLU A 90 -5.71 -3.00 -2.17
N CYS A 91 -5.21 -2.02 -1.40
CA CYS A 91 -3.85 -2.04 -0.86
C CYS A 91 -3.67 -3.20 0.14
N ALA A 92 -4.61 -3.39 1.07
CA ALA A 92 -4.56 -4.45 2.06
C ALA A 92 -4.53 -5.84 1.40
N VAL A 93 -5.36 -6.08 0.37
CA VAL A 93 -5.39 -7.34 -0.38
C VAL A 93 -4.07 -7.60 -1.12
N LYS A 94 -3.46 -6.56 -1.70
CA LYS A 94 -2.15 -6.69 -2.35
C LYS A 94 -1.04 -7.02 -1.35
N LEU A 95 -1.02 -6.35 -0.20
CA LEU A 95 -0.07 -6.62 0.88
C LEU A 95 -0.25 -8.04 1.44
N MET A 96 -1.49 -8.47 1.68
CA MET A 96 -1.83 -9.82 2.11
C MET A 96 -1.21 -10.88 1.18
N LYS A 97 -1.42 -10.76 -0.14
CA LYS A 97 -0.84 -11.72 -1.10
C LYS A 97 0.69 -11.68 -1.11
N THR A 98 1.26 -10.49 -1.04
CA THR A 98 2.73 -10.28 -1.07
C THR A 98 3.43 -10.84 0.16
N HIS A 99 2.75 -10.85 1.30
CA HIS A 99 3.34 -11.22 2.59
C HIS A 99 2.85 -12.57 3.15
N ASN A 100 2.18 -13.40 2.33
CA ASN A 100 1.81 -14.75 2.72
C ASN A 100 3.07 -15.61 3.02
N PRO A 101 3.28 -16.05 4.27
CA PRO A 101 4.46 -16.82 4.65
C PRO A 101 4.50 -18.22 4.02
N PHE A 102 3.33 -18.80 3.70
CA PHE A 102 3.21 -20.15 3.16
C PHE A 102 3.38 -20.22 1.64
N LYS A 103 3.37 -19.07 0.96
CA LYS A 103 3.45 -18.97 -0.52
C LYS A 103 2.45 -19.91 -1.23
N SER A 104 1.30 -20.14 -0.59
CA SER A 104 0.27 -21.07 -1.03
C SER A 104 -1.01 -20.32 -1.36
N ASP A 105 -1.61 -20.62 -2.50
CA ASP A 105 -2.92 -20.12 -2.92
C ASP A 105 -4.07 -20.78 -2.15
N ARG A 106 -3.81 -21.90 -1.49
CA ARG A 106 -4.76 -22.60 -0.61
C ARG A 106 -4.78 -22.05 0.81
N SER A 107 -3.91 -21.09 1.14
CA SER A 107 -3.92 -20.44 2.45
C SER A 107 -5.26 -19.75 2.69
N ILE A 108 -5.78 -19.91 3.91
CA ILE A 108 -6.94 -19.19 4.40
C ILE A 108 -6.42 -18.00 5.20
N VAL A 109 -7.05 -16.84 5.09
CA VAL A 109 -6.57 -15.62 5.73
C VAL A 109 -7.71 -14.77 6.24
N SER A 110 -7.47 -14.09 7.35
CA SER A 110 -8.26 -12.96 7.83
C SER A 110 -7.36 -11.73 7.87
N ILE A 111 -7.90 -10.61 7.41
CA ILE A 111 -7.30 -9.28 7.50
C ILE A 111 -7.96 -8.54 8.66
N ALA A 112 -7.16 -8.05 9.60
CA ALA A 112 -7.60 -7.15 10.66
C ALA A 112 -6.88 -5.80 10.58
N ILE A 113 -7.56 -4.75 11.03
CA ILE A 113 -7.06 -3.37 11.05
C ILE A 113 -7.17 -2.88 12.49
N GLU A 114 -6.07 -2.36 13.00
CA GLU A 114 -6.01 -1.80 14.35
C GLU A 114 -6.75 -0.47 14.41
N GLY A 115 -7.70 -0.38 15.34
CA GLY A 115 -8.42 0.84 15.65
C GLY A 115 -7.55 1.82 16.42
N ASP A 116 -7.96 3.08 16.41
CA ASP A 116 -7.13 4.18 16.92
C ASP A 116 -7.03 4.23 18.44
N ASP A 117 -7.94 3.55 19.13
CA ASP A 117 -7.97 3.44 20.58
C ASP A 117 -7.13 2.27 21.14
N ASN A 118 -6.42 1.52 20.28
CA ASN A 118 -5.64 0.30 20.62
C ASN A 118 -6.43 -0.83 21.30
N VAL A 119 -7.74 -0.68 21.47
CA VAL A 119 -8.61 -1.67 22.13
C VAL A 119 -9.47 -2.39 21.11
N SER A 120 -9.78 -1.74 19.99
CA SER A 120 -10.60 -2.31 18.93
C SER A 120 -9.78 -2.76 17.72
N ASN A 121 -10.12 -3.91 17.16
CA ASN A 121 -9.69 -4.31 15.82
C ASN A 121 -10.95 -4.64 15.02
N VAL A 122 -11.03 -4.18 13.79
CA VAL A 122 -12.02 -4.71 12.83
C VAL A 122 -11.36 -5.81 12.04
N SER A 123 -12.11 -6.84 11.68
CA SER A 123 -11.56 -7.93 10.89
C SER A 123 -12.55 -8.50 9.90
N THR A 124 -11.99 -8.95 8.79
CA THR A 124 -12.69 -9.78 7.81
C THR A 124 -12.81 -11.20 8.34
N GLN A 125 -13.86 -11.91 7.91
CA GLN A 125 -13.95 -13.35 8.13
C GLN A 125 -12.81 -14.09 7.43
N PHE A 126 -12.39 -15.23 7.99
CA PHE A 126 -11.44 -16.11 7.33
C PHE A 126 -11.99 -16.62 6.00
N LYS A 127 -11.25 -16.38 4.91
CA LYS A 127 -11.56 -16.92 3.58
C LYS A 127 -10.28 -17.37 2.88
N PRO A 128 -10.37 -18.24 1.86
CA PRO A 128 -9.24 -18.52 0.98
C PRO A 128 -8.63 -17.22 0.44
N ILE A 129 -7.30 -17.15 0.34
CA ILE A 129 -6.57 -15.93 -0.04
C ILE A 129 -6.98 -15.39 -1.42
N GLY A 130 -7.42 -16.27 -2.33
CA GLY A 130 -7.96 -15.90 -3.64
C GLY A 130 -9.36 -15.26 -3.59
N ASN A 131 -10.10 -15.47 -2.50
CA ASN A 131 -11.51 -15.09 -2.36
C ASN A 131 -11.73 -13.80 -1.56
N ILE A 132 -10.70 -13.29 -0.86
CA ILE A 132 -10.78 -11.99 -0.18
C ILE A 132 -10.80 -10.88 -1.23
N LYS A 133 -11.83 -10.03 -1.18
CA LYS A 133 -12.00 -8.88 -2.08
C LYS A 133 -11.78 -7.55 -1.32
N PRO A 134 -11.40 -6.47 -2.01
CA PRO A 134 -11.29 -5.14 -1.40
C PRO A 134 -12.55 -4.71 -0.62
N VAL A 135 -13.74 -4.97 -1.19
CA VAL A 135 -15.03 -4.68 -0.55
C VAL A 135 -15.24 -5.42 0.77
N ASP A 136 -14.60 -6.58 0.99
CA ASP A 136 -14.70 -7.27 2.28
C ASP A 136 -13.97 -6.48 3.37
N VAL A 137 -12.86 -5.83 3.01
CA VAL A 137 -12.07 -4.97 3.91
C VAL A 137 -12.77 -3.63 4.10
N ALA A 138 -13.33 -3.04 3.03
CA ALA A 138 -14.07 -1.80 3.13
C ALA A 138 -15.27 -1.94 4.08
N ARG A 139 -16.05 -3.02 3.91
CA ARG A 139 -17.20 -3.32 4.76
C ARG A 139 -16.81 -3.48 6.23
N CYS A 140 -15.68 -4.13 6.54
CA CYS A 140 -15.28 -4.26 7.95
C CYS A 140 -14.87 -2.94 8.59
N ILE A 141 -14.43 -1.96 7.80
CA ILE A 141 -14.15 -0.59 8.27
C ILE A 141 -15.45 0.20 8.45
N GLU A 142 -16.37 0.11 7.49
CA GLU A 142 -17.63 0.86 7.46
C GLU A 142 -18.64 0.37 8.50
N ASP A 143 -18.72 -0.95 8.73
CA ASP A 143 -19.64 -1.58 9.69
C ASP A 143 -19.10 -1.55 11.13
N ALA A 144 -17.97 -0.89 11.36
CA ALA A 144 -17.32 -0.86 12.67
C ALA A 144 -18.07 0.05 13.65
N ASP A 145 -18.32 -0.45 14.86
CA ASP A 145 -18.87 0.36 15.96
C ASP A 145 -17.88 1.44 16.47
N HIS A 146 -16.61 1.34 16.06
CA HIS A 146 -15.53 2.25 16.42
C HIS A 146 -14.93 2.89 15.17
N GLU A 147 -14.66 4.19 15.24
CA GLU A 147 -14.15 4.95 14.10
C GLU A 147 -12.71 4.51 13.76
N ILE A 148 -12.51 4.04 12.54
CA ILE A 148 -11.18 3.83 11.97
C ILE A 148 -10.86 5.04 11.12
N ASP A 149 -10.01 5.92 11.65
CA ASP A 149 -9.62 7.12 10.93
C ASP A 149 -8.49 6.80 9.93
N LEU A 150 -8.86 6.48 8.70
CA LEU A 150 -7.89 6.35 7.58
C LEU A 150 -7.18 7.67 7.25
N GLY A 151 -7.62 8.79 7.86
CA GLY A 151 -6.97 10.09 7.86
C GLY A 151 -5.62 10.10 8.59
N LEU A 152 -5.35 9.12 9.46
CA LEU A 152 -4.06 8.98 10.11
C LEU A 152 -2.99 8.49 9.14
N ARG A 153 -1.81 9.10 9.22
CA ARG A 153 -0.67 8.73 8.38
C ARG A 153 -0.17 7.31 8.62
N GLN A 154 -0.46 6.71 9.77
CA GLN A 154 0.02 5.38 10.10
C GLN A 154 -1.14 4.48 10.49
N LYS A 155 -1.15 3.27 9.93
CA LYS A 155 -2.14 2.24 10.25
C LYS A 155 -1.47 0.88 10.35
N THR A 156 -1.89 0.10 11.32
CA THR A 156 -1.47 -1.29 11.43
C THR A 156 -2.49 -2.20 10.76
N VAL A 157 -1.98 -3.06 9.88
CA VAL A 157 -2.76 -4.16 9.29
C VAL A 157 -2.17 -5.48 9.74
N ILE A 158 -3.03 -6.39 10.17
CA ILE A 158 -2.67 -7.71 10.69
C ILE A 158 -3.27 -8.76 9.77
N PHE A 159 -2.45 -9.69 9.32
CA PHE A 159 -2.86 -10.82 8.51
C PHE A 159 -2.65 -12.11 9.30
N THR A 160 -3.72 -12.85 9.54
CA THR A 160 -3.63 -14.16 10.19
C THR A 160 -3.86 -15.22 9.14
N TYR A 161 -2.81 -16.00 8.83
CA TYR A 161 -2.83 -17.06 7.83
C TYR A 161 -2.98 -18.42 8.48
N LEU A 162 -3.77 -19.27 7.84
CA LEU A 162 -3.89 -20.69 8.12
C LEU A 162 -3.46 -21.45 6.86
N ASN A 163 -2.52 -22.37 7.01
CA ASN A 163 -2.12 -23.29 5.97
C ASN A 163 -2.83 -24.63 6.22
N PRO A 164 -3.95 -24.91 5.53
CA PRO A 164 -4.61 -26.20 5.71
C PRO A 164 -3.64 -27.32 5.29
N PRO A 165 -3.61 -28.45 6.02
CA PRO A 165 -2.81 -29.59 5.62
C PRO A 165 -3.23 -30.01 4.21
N SER A 166 -2.27 -30.32 3.35
CA SER A 166 -2.56 -31.00 2.10
C SER A 166 -3.26 -32.32 2.42
N SER A 167 -4.53 -32.42 2.07
CA SER A 167 -5.22 -33.70 1.99
C SER A 167 -4.45 -34.58 1.01
N ASN A 168 -3.83 -35.64 1.52
CA ASN A 168 -3.32 -36.74 0.71
C ASN A 168 -4.47 -37.58 0.17
#